data_AF-A0A350AFT3-F1
#
_entry.id   AF-A0A350AFT3-F1
#
_cell.length_a   1.000
_cell.length_b   1.000
_cell.length_c   1.000
_cell.angle_alpha   90.00
_cell.angle_beta   90.00
_cell.angle_gamma   90.00
#
_symmetry.space_group_name_H-M   'P 1'
#
loop_
_entity.id
_entity.type
_entity.pdbx_description
1 polymer ?
#
loop_
_entity_poly.entity_id
_entity_poly.type
_entity_poly.pdbx_seq_one_letter_code
_entity_poly.pdbx_strand_id
1 'polypeptide(L)' 'EFIDLYCKRRGLAGIDRFGFYLAFNYFRMGAIIQGVYKRALDGNASNPERAKRLGGFVGSFAEAGLIAARGVG' A
#
# COMPACT_ATOMS: atom_id res chain seq x y z
N GLU A 1 13.80 14.02 5.67
CA GLU A 1 13.11 15.17 6.27
C GLU A 1 11.91 14.78 7.14
N PHE A 2 10.81 14.21 6.60
CA PHE A 2 9.63 13.88 7.43
C PHE A 2 9.90 12.85 8.53
N ILE A 3 10.55 11.73 8.18
CA ILE A 3 10.86 10.65 9.14
C ILE A 3 11.81 11.16 10.23
N ASP A 4 12.81 11.97 9.87
CA ASP A 4 13.79 12.54 10.82
C ASP A 4 13.10 13.47 11.82
N LEU A 5 12.19 14.33 11.35
CA LEU A 5 11.42 15.22 12.20
C LEU A 5 10.48 14.45 13.13
N TYR A 6 9.85 13.39 12.61
CA TYR A 6 9.05 12.47 13.43
C TYR A 6 9.90 11.82 14.51
N CYS A 7 11.05 11.25 14.16
CA CYS A 7 11.95 10.59 15.11
C CYS A 7 12.42 11.57 16.19
N LYS A 8 12.84 12.77 15.81
CA LYS A 8 13.23 13.84 16.75
C LYS A 8 12.11 14.20 17.72
N ARG A 9 10.88 14.38 17.25
CA ARG A 9 9.72 14.70 18.10
C ARG A 9 9.31 13.56 19.01
N ARG A 10 9.61 12.31 18.63
CA ARG A 10 9.27 11.11 19.38
C ARG A 10 10.41 10.59 20.25
N GLY A 11 11.59 11.22 20.21
CA GLY A 11 12.78 10.75 20.92
C GLY A 11 13.32 9.42 20.40
N LEU A 12 13.09 9.12 19.11
CA LEU A 12 13.56 7.91 18.46
C LEU A 12 14.87 8.19 17.70
N ALA A 13 15.79 7.23 17.69
CA ALA A 13 17.03 7.34 16.92
C ALA A 13 16.83 7.11 15.41
N GLY A 14 15.74 6.43 15.05
CA GLY A 14 15.39 6.06 13.67
C GLY A 14 14.27 5.02 13.69
N ILE A 15 13.81 4.60 12.51
CA ILE A 15 12.85 3.50 12.37
C ILE A 15 13.56 2.32 11.69
N ASP A 16 13.84 1.28 12.48
CA ASP A 16 14.44 0.06 11.96
C ASP A 16 13.52 -0.64 10.94
N ARG A 17 14.11 -1.18 9.88
CA ARG A 17 13.43 -1.83 8.75
C ARG A 17 12.24 -1.04 8.22
N PHE A 18 12.39 0.27 8.01
CA PHE A 18 11.28 1.13 7.54
C PHE A 18 10.60 0.57 6.27
N GLY A 19 11.37 -0.04 5.36
CA GLY A 19 10.88 -0.73 4.17
C GLY A 19 9.81 -1.80 4.45
N PHE A 20 9.86 -2.49 5.59
CA PHE A 20 8.82 -3.44 6.00
C PHE A 20 7.45 -2.75 6.18
N TYR A 21 7.40 -1.63 6.89
CA TYR A 21 6.16 -0.90 7.11
C TYR A 21 5.61 -0.33 5.80
N LEU A 22 6.50 0.11 4.91
CA LEU A 22 6.12 0.60 3.60
C LEU A 22 5.56 -0.54 2.73
N ALA A 23 6.21 -1.70 2.71
CA ALA A 23 5.73 -2.90 2.04
C ALA A 23 4.35 -3.34 2.55
N PHE A 24 4.15 -3.35 3.87
CA PHE A 24 2.86 -3.64 4.48
C PHE A 24 1.77 -2.66 4.03
N ASN A 25 2.07 -1.36 3.98
CA ASN A 25 1.09 -0.36 3.53
C ASN A 25 0.71 -0.55 2.06
N TYR A 26 1.66 -0.87 1.19
CA TYR A 26 1.39 -1.19 -0.21
C TYR A 26 0.56 -2.47 -0.36
N PHE A 27 0.91 -3.53 0.36
CA PHE A 27 0.11 -4.75 0.42
C PHE A 27 -1.34 -4.48 0.86
N ARG A 28 -1.52 -3.72 1.94
CA ARG A 28 -2.83 -3.34 2.47
C ARG A 28 -3.66 -2.59 1.42
N MET A 29 -3.05 -1.62 0.74
CA MET A 29 -3.74 -0.87 -0.33
C MET A 29 -4.11 -1.77 -1.51
N GLY A 30 -3.19 -2.62 -1.96
CA GLY A 30 -3.45 -3.60 -3.02
C GLY A 30 -4.61 -4.53 -2.67
N ALA A 31 -4.66 -5.05 -1.44
CA ALA A 31 -5.73 -5.92 -0.96
C ALA A 31 -7.10 -5.21 -0.90
N ILE A 32 -7.14 -3.96 -0.43
CA ILE A 32 -8.36 -3.15 -0.40
C ILE A 32 -8.92 -2.97 -1.81
N ILE A 33 -8.06 -2.53 -2.74
CA ILE A 33 -8.44 -2.30 -4.13
C ILE A 33 -8.87 -3.61 -4.80
N GLN A 34 -8.16 -4.70 -4.56
CA GLN A 34 -8.52 -6.01 -5.09
C GLN A 34 -9.88 -6.47 -4.58
N GLY A 35 -10.20 -6.23 -3.30
CA GLY A 35 -11.53 -6.53 -2.75
C GLY A 35 -12.65 -5.70 -3.40
N VAL A 36 -12.39 -4.41 -3.68
CA VAL A 36 -13.32 -3.54 -4.42
C VAL A 36 -13.50 -4.04 -5.85
N TYR A 37 -12.41 -4.41 -6.52
CA TYR A 37 -12.44 -4.93 -7.88
C TYR A 37 -13.21 -6.26 -7.97
N LYS A 38 -12.95 -7.20 -7.05
CA LYS A 38 -13.67 -8.47 -6.98
C LYS A 38 -15.18 -8.26 -6.81
N ARG A 39 -15.59 -7.37 -5.90
CA ARG A 39 -17.01 -7.01 -5.75
C ARG A 39 -17.64 -6.48 -7.05
N ALA A 40 -16.89 -5.72 -7.85
CA ALA A 40 -17.39 -5.25 -9.14
C ALA A 40 -17.52 -6.36 -10.19
N LEU A 41 -16.59 -7.32 -10.20
CA LEU A 41 -16.70 -8.53 -11.04
C LEU A 41 -17.89 -9.38 -10.64
N ASP A 42 -18.20 -9.44 -9.35
CA ASP A 42 -19.34 -10.18 -8.81
C ASP A 42 -20.67 -9.41 -8.91
N GLY A 43 -20.68 -8.23 -9.54
CA GLY A 43 -21.89 -7.41 -9.72
C GLY A 43 -22.37 -6.68 -8.45
N ASN A 44 -21.58 -6.68 -7.37
CA ASN A 44 -21.91 -6.13 -6.05
C ASN A 44 -21.06 -4.89 -5.70
N ALA A 45 -20.91 -3.97 -6.65
CA ALA A 45 -20.25 -2.68 -6.43
C ALA A 45 -21.18 -1.53 -6.78
N SER A 46 -21.25 -0.51 -5.93
CA SER A 46 -22.07 0.69 -6.14
C SER A 46 -21.64 1.51 -7.37
N ASN A 47 -20.37 1.42 -7.77
CA ASN A 47 -19.86 1.98 -9.02
C ASN A 47 -18.90 0.97 -9.68
N PRO A 48 -19.42 0.05 -10.51
CA PRO A 48 -18.64 -1.02 -11.12
C PRO A 48 -17.53 -0.49 -12.02
N GLU A 49 -17.78 0.55 -12.80
CA GLU A 49 -16.81 1.11 -13.75
C GLU A 49 -15.61 1.75 -13.03
N ARG A 50 -15.86 2.51 -11.96
CA ARG A 50 -14.77 3.03 -11.12
C ARG A 50 -14.00 1.91 -10.43
N ALA A 51 -14.69 0.89 -9.92
CA ALA A 51 -14.06 -0.23 -9.25
C ALA A 51 -13.17 -1.07 -10.20
N LYS A 52 -13.61 -1.30 -11.44
CA LYS A 52 -12.79 -1.94 -12.49
C LYS A 52 -11.55 -1.12 -12.83
N ARG A 53 -11.68 0.20 -13.00
CA ARG A 53 -10.52 1.09 -13.21
C ARG A 53 -9.53 1.01 -12.05
N LEU A 54 -10.03 1.00 -10.82
CA LEU A 54 -9.18 0.88 -9.63
C LEU A 54 -8.46 -0.47 -9.59
N GLY A 55 -9.10 -1.56 -10.02
CA GLY A 55 -8.49 -2.89 -10.13
C GLY A 55 -7.18 -2.92 -10.92
N GLY A 56 -7.03 -2.02 -11.92
CA GLY A 56 -5.78 -1.88 -12.68
C GLY A 56 -4.55 -1.49 -11.84
N PHE A 57 -4.75 -0.87 -10.66
CA PHE A 57 -3.64 -0.47 -9.80
C PHE A 57 -3.14 -1.58 -8.86
N VAL A 58 -3.86 -2.70 -8.72
CA VAL A 58 -3.48 -3.79 -7.80
C VAL A 58 -2.07 -4.28 -8.08
N GLY A 59 -1.72 -4.45 -9.36
CA GLY A 59 -0.37 -4.87 -9.77
C GLY A 59 0.70 -3.87 -9.33
N SER A 60 0.49 -2.57 -9.59
CA SER A 60 1.43 -1.51 -9.20
C SER A 60 1.64 -1.44 -7.69
N PHE A 61 0.59 -1.63 -6.89
CA PHE A 61 0.71 -1.70 -5.43
C PHE A 61 1.47 -2.95 -4.98
N ALA A 62 1.23 -4.11 -5.59
CA ALA A 62 1.96 -5.33 -5.26
C ALA A 62 3.45 -5.21 -5.60
N GLU A 63 3.78 -4.65 -6.76
CA GLU A 63 5.16 -4.42 -7.19
C GLU A 63 5.89 -3.42 -6.27
N ALA A 64 5.25 -2.28 -5.97
CA ALA A 64 5.80 -1.30 -5.04
C ALA A 64 6.03 -1.91 -3.63
N GLY A 65 5.14 -2.79 -3.19
CA GLY A 65 5.31 -3.55 -1.96
C GLY A 65 6.54 -4.46 -1.96
N LEU A 66 6.77 -5.18 -3.06
CA LEU A 66 7.96 -6.03 -3.24
C LEU A 66 9.25 -5.20 -3.29
N ILE A 67 9.22 -4.06 -3.98
CA ILE A 67 10.36 -3.13 -4.02
C ILE A 67 10.65 -2.62 -2.60
N ALA A 68 9.64 -2.18 -1.86
CA ALA A 68 9.82 -1.70 -0.49
C ALA A 68 10.32 -2.78 0.47
N ALA A 69 9.90 -4.04 0.29
CA ALA A 69 10.35 -5.16 1.11
C ALA A 69 11.82 -5.55 0.84
N ARG A 70 12.28 -5.34 -0.41
CA ARG A 70 13.66 -5.63 -0.86
C ARG A 70 14.59 -4.43 -0.69
N GLY A 71 14.04 -3.22 -0.65
CA GLY A 71 14.72 -1.98 -0.36
C GLY A 71 15.19 -2.01 1.09
N VAL A 72 16.48 -2.27 1.25
CA VAL A 72 17.19 -2.30 2.53
C VAL A 72 16.98 -0.95 3.24
N GLY A 73 16.60 -1.02 4.52
CA GLY A 73 16.56 0.14 5.41
C GLY A 73 17.97 0.62 5.76
#